data_AF-A0ABD2KCN2-F1
#
_entry.id   AF-A0ABD2KCN2-F1
#
_cell.length_a   1.000
_cell.length_b   1.000
_cell.length_c   1.000
_cell.angle_alpha   90.00
_cell.angle_beta   90.00
_cell.angle_gamma   90.00
#
_symmetry.space_group_name_H-M   'P 1'
#
loop_
_entity.id
_entity.type
_entity.pdbx_description
1 polymer ?
#
loop_
_entity_poly.entity_id
_entity_poly.type
_entity_poly.pdbx_seq_one_letter_code
_entity_poly.pdbx_strand_id
1 'polypeptide(L)' 'MALLVIFHLKQSATEVKMVEVQQLIELIFCILLPPVAILLHGGLDILHLILNIVLCILGYVPGIIHALWYCFFS' A
#
# COMPACT_ATOMS: atom_id res chain seq x y z
N MET A 1 -2.19 -3.00 38.05
CA MET A 1 -2.94 -2.06 37.19
C MET A 1 -2.03 -1.15 36.38
N ALA A 2 -1.11 -0.36 36.96
CA ALA A 2 -0.21 0.53 36.22
C ALA A 2 0.63 -0.18 35.12
N LEU A 3 1.19 -1.36 35.40
CA LEU A 3 1.97 -2.13 34.43
C LEU A 3 1.14 -2.58 33.20
N LEU A 4 -0.15 -2.89 33.41
CA LEU A 4 -1.08 -3.37 32.39
C LEU A 4 -1.52 -2.21 31.48
N VAL A 5 -1.69 -1.01 32.04
CA VAL A 5 -1.91 0.22 31.28
C VAL A 5 -0.70 0.55 30.40
N ILE A 6 0.53 0.47 30.93
CA ILE A 6 1.74 0.75 30.16
C ILE A 6 1.94 -0.26 29.02
N PHE A 7 1.62 -1.54 29.24
CA PHE A 7 1.69 -2.57 28.20
C PHE A 7 0.69 -2.29 27.06
N HIS A 8 -0.55 -1.91 27.38
CA HIS A 8 -1.54 -1.50 26.37
C HIS A 8 -1.13 -0.24 25.60
N LEU A 9 -0.58 0.78 26.29
CA LEU A 9 -0.11 2.00 25.61
C LEU A 9 1.10 1.72 24.69
N LYS A 10 1.98 0.80 25.09
CA LYS A 10 3.11 0.37 24.26
C LYS A 10 2.66 -0.41 23.02
N GLN A 11 1.56 -1.16 23.12
CA GLN A 11 1.00 -1.87 21.97
C GLN A 11 0.39 -0.89 20.95
N SER A 12 -0.36 0.13 21.37
CA SER A 12 -0.85 1.18 20.47
C SER A 12 0.26 1.96 19.78
N ALA A 13 1.35 2.31 20.50
CA ALA A 13 2.48 3.00 19.89
C ALA A 13 3.27 2.13 18.91
N THR A 14 3.27 0.80 19.11
CA THR A 14 3.92 -0.13 18.19
C THR A 14 3.05 -0.34 16.95
N GLU A 15 1.73 -0.44 17.10
CA GLU A 15 0.78 -0.61 16.00
C GLU A 15 0.83 0.56 15.02
N VAL A 16 0.83 1.80 15.51
CA VAL A 16 0.92 3.01 14.67
C VAL A 16 2.22 3.06 13.86
N LYS A 17 3.34 2.60 14.44
CA LYS A 17 4.62 2.59 13.74
C LYS A 17 4.66 1.60 12.58
N MET A 18 3.94 0.49 12.67
CA MET A 18 3.92 -0.52 11.59
C MET A 18 3.08 -0.06 10.40
N VAL A 19 2.02 0.72 10.65
CA VAL A 19 1.14 1.27 9.61
C VAL A 19 1.88 2.25 8.69
N GLU A 20 2.72 3.14 9.23
CA GLU A 20 3.47 4.10 8.39
C GLU A 20 4.50 3.42 7.49
N VAL A 21 5.16 2.37 7.99
CA VAL A 21 6.17 1.63 7.21
C VAL A 21 5.49 0.88 6.05
N GLN A 22 4.29 0.34 6.26
CA GLN A 22 3.49 -0.31 5.21
C GLN A 22 3.19 0.67 4.06
N GLN A 23 2.73 1.88 4.38
CA GLN A 23 2.44 2.92 3.38
C GLN A 23 3.69 3.37 2.63
N LEU A 24 4.84 3.46 3.31
CA LEU A 24 6.11 3.78 2.67
C LEU A 24 6.56 2.69 1.70
N ILE A 25 6.41 1.42 2.10
CA ILE A 25 6.73 0.27 1.24
C ILE A 25 5.82 0.28 0.01
N GLU A 26 4.52 0.46 0.20
CA GLU A 26 3.53 0.54 -0.87
C GLU A 26 3.81 1.68 -1.86
N LEU A 27 4.23 2.85 -1.37
CA LEU A 27 4.63 3.99 -2.21
C LEU A 27 5.86 3.66 -3.08
N ILE A 28 6.86 3.00 -2.51
CA ILE A 28 8.07 2.58 -3.25
C ILE A 28 7.68 1.57 -4.34
N PHE A 29 6.82 0.61 -4.01
CA PHE A 29 6.32 -0.37 -4.97
C PHE A 29 5.46 0.28 -6.07
N CYS A 30 4.64 1.31 -5.78
CA CYS A 30 3.85 2.00 -6.80
C CYS A 30 4.71 2.60 -7.93
N ILE A 31 5.92 3.05 -7.61
CA ILE A 31 6.84 3.68 -8.58
C ILE A 31 7.74 2.66 -9.27
N LEU A 32 8.16 1.60 -8.58
CA LEU A 32 9.09 0.59 -9.11
C LEU A 32 8.37 -0.53 -9.86
N LEU A 33 7.29 -1.06 -9.28
CA LEU A 33 6.46 -2.12 -9.82
C LEU A 33 4.97 -1.82 -9.52
N PRO A 34 4.35 -0.90 -10.27
CA PRO A 34 2.94 -0.52 -10.09
C PRO A 34 1.97 -1.71 -9.92
N PRO A 35 2.02 -2.78 -10.74
CA PRO A 35 1.09 -3.91 -10.58
C PRO A 35 1.30 -4.72 -9.29
N VAL A 36 2.52 -4.75 -8.75
CA VAL A 36 2.81 -5.45 -7.49
C VAL A 36 2.25 -4.67 -6.30
N ALA A 37 2.29 -3.33 -6.34
CA ALA A 37 1.71 -2.49 -5.30
C ALA A 37 0.19 -2.74 -5.15
N ILE A 38 -0.53 -2.79 -6.28
CA ILE A 38 -1.98 -3.06 -6.29
C ILE A 38 -2.28 -4.47 -5.76
N LEU A 39 -1.45 -5.47 -6.07
CA LEU A 39 -1.62 -6.82 -5.56
C LEU A 39 -1.40 -6.91 -4.04
N LEU A 40 -0.44 -6.15 -3.51
CA LEU A 40 -0.14 -6.14 -2.07
C LEU A 40 -1.17 -5.35 -1.26
N HIS A 41 -1.67 -4.24 -1.80
CA HIS A 41 -2.64 -3.38 -1.15
C HIS A 41 -4.10 -3.89 -1.33
N GLY A 42 -4.48 -4.21 -2.56
CA GLY A 42 -5.84 -4.64 -2.94
C GLY A 42 -6.06 -6.16 -2.97
N GLY A 43 -5.00 -6.96 -2.86
CA GLY A 43 -5.11 -8.42 -2.93
C GLY A 43 -5.48 -8.92 -4.33
N LEU A 44 -6.67 -9.51 -4.46
CA LEU A 44 -7.17 -10.17 -5.68
C LEU A 44 -8.11 -9.29 -6.52
N ASP A 45 -7.89 -7.97 -6.51
CA ASP A 45 -8.56 -7.06 -7.43
C ASP A 45 -8.02 -7.22 -8.86
N ILE A 46 -8.40 -8.34 -9.47
CA ILE A 46 -7.96 -8.79 -10.80
C ILE A 46 -8.26 -7.73 -11.87
N LEU A 47 -9.34 -6.96 -11.70
CA LEU A 47 -9.70 -5.89 -12.62
C LEU A 47 -8.67 -4.74 -12.59
N HIS A 48 -8.28 -4.28 -11.40
CA HIS A 48 -7.28 -3.22 -11.23
C HIS A 48 -5.87 -3.68 -11.63
N LEU A 49 -5.54 -4.95 -11.35
CA LEU A 49 -4.27 -5.54 -11.77
C LEU A 49 -4.15 -5.60 -13.30
N ILE A 50 -5.19 -6.08 -13.99
CA ILE A 50 -5.24 -6.14 -15.46
C ILE A 50 -5.20 -4.73 -16.04
N LEU A 51 -5.94 -3.79 -15.46
CA LEU A 51 -5.93 -2.40 -15.89
C LEU A 51 -4.52 -1.82 -15.81
N ASN A 52 -3.82 -1.98 -14.68
CA ASN A 52 -2.47 -1.46 -14.50
C ASN A 52 -1.44 -2.13 -15.44
N ILE A 53 -1.59 -3.42 -15.73
CA ILE A 53 -0.77 -4.12 -16.73
C ILE A 53 -0.98 -3.53 -18.13
N VAL A 54 -2.24 -3.28 -18.52
CA VAL A 54 -2.56 -2.64 -19.80
C VAL A 54 -2.03 -1.22 -19.86
N LEU A 55 -2.16 -0.45 -18.78
CA LEU A 55 -1.63 0.91 -18.69
C LEU A 55 -0.10 0.90 -18.81
N CYS A 56 0.61 0.02 -18.11
CA CYS A 56 2.07 -0.12 -18.22
C CYS A 56 2.54 -0.37 -19.67
N ILE A 57 1.77 -1.12 -20.46
CA ILE A 57 2.08 -1.40 -21.87
C ILE A 57 1.78 -0.17 -22.77
N LEU A 58 0.72 0.57 -22.48
CA LEU A 58 0.35 1.82 -23.19
C LEU A 58 1.24 3.03 -22.80
N GLY A 59 1.83 2.99 -21.60
CA GLY A 59 2.73 3.99 -21.06
C GLY A 59 2.97 3.76 -19.57
N TYR A 60 4.23 3.75 -19.14
CA TYR A 60 4.54 3.49 -17.72
C TYR A 60 3.93 4.54 -16.76
N VAL A 61 3.86 5.79 -17.21
CA VAL A 61 3.36 6.93 -16.42
C VAL A 61 1.90 6.78 -15.97
N PRO A 62 0.92 6.48 -16.84
CA PRO A 62 -0.47 6.28 -16.39
C PRO A 62 -0.60 5.10 -15.40
N GLY A 63 0.21 4.05 -15.53
CA GLY A 63 0.21 2.93 -14.58
C GLY A 63 0.61 3.33 -13.16
N ILE A 64 1.63 4.19 -13.02
CA ILE A 64 2.04 4.75 -11.71
C ILE A 64 0.91 5.59 -11.11
N ILE A 65 0.27 6.46 -11.91
CA ILE A 65 -0.83 7.31 -11.43
C ILE A 65 -1.99 6.45 -10.93
N HIS A 66 -2.35 5.40 -11.67
CA HIS A 66 -3.41 4.48 -11.25
C HIS A 66 -3.06 3.75 -9.95
N ALA A 67 -1.82 3.26 -9.81
CA ALA A 67 -1.35 2.60 -8.59
C ALA A 67 -1.36 3.54 -7.37
N LEU A 68 -0.87 4.78 -7.53
CA LEU A 68 -0.90 5.78 -6.47
C LEU A 68 -2.33 6.15 -6.07
N TRP A 69 -3.24 6.31 -7.05
CA TRP A 69 -4.63 6.62 -6.75
C TRP A 69 -5.28 5.49 -5.96
N TYR A 70 -5.12 4.24 -6.41
CA TYR A 70 -5.68 3.08 -5.76
C TYR A 70 -5.10 2.88 -4.34
N CYS A 71 -3.79 3.04 -4.15
CA CYS A 71 -3.14 2.77 -2.86
C CYS A 71 -3.34 3.85 -1.79
N PHE A 72 -3.68 5.09 -2.18
CA PHE A 72 -3.87 6.22 -1.26
C PHE A 72 -5.31 6.70 -1.12
N PHE A 73 -6.15 6.48 -2.13
CA PHE A 73 -7.54 6.95 -2.14
C PHE A 73 -8.58 5.84 -2.07
N SER A 74 -8.18 4.57 -2.24
CA SER A 74 -9.06 3.41 -2.07
C SER A 74 -8.92 2.82 -0.67
#